data_AF-A0A4X2JWZ8-F1
#
_entry.id   AF-A0A4X2JWZ8-F1
#
_cell.length_a   1.000
_cell.length_b   1.000
_cell.length_c   1.000
_cell.angle_alpha   90.00
_cell.angle_beta   90.00
_cell.angle_gamma   90.00
#
_symmetry.space_group_name_H-M   'P 1'
#
loop_
_entity.id
_entity.type
_entity.pdbx_description
1 polymer ?
#
loop_
_entity_poly.entity_id
_entity_poly.type
_entity_poly.pdbx_seq_one_letter_code
_entity_poly.pdbx_strand_id
1 'polypeptide(L)'
;MGVHIRHNKDRKVRRKEPKSTDIYLRLLGKLYRFLDCRTNSTFNKVVLKRLFMSRTNRPPLSLSRMIRKMKLPGRENKTAVVVGTVTDDVRIQDVPKLKPHQTICPIQGPQVRACQGPPCQPRLQKLTPFLLRVIL
;
A
#
# COMPACT_ATOMS: atom_id res chain seq x y z
N MET A 1 -11.32 49.36 -19.78
CA MET A 1 -12.57 48.68 -19.36
C MET A 1 -12.24 47.68 -18.25
N GLY A 2 -12.77 47.86 -17.04
CA GLY A 2 -12.59 46.89 -15.96
C GLY A 2 -13.56 45.71 -16.12
N VAL A 3 -13.06 44.48 -16.07
CA VAL A 3 -13.94 43.30 -16.13
C VAL A 3 -14.48 43.01 -14.73
N HIS A 4 -15.80 43.05 -14.58
CA HIS A 4 -16.47 42.71 -13.32
C HIS A 4 -16.47 41.20 -13.08
N ILE A 5 -15.33 40.68 -12.62
CA ILE A 5 -15.16 39.27 -12.26
C ILE A 5 -15.25 39.11 -10.74
N ARG A 6 -15.95 38.08 -10.29
CA ARG A 6 -16.01 37.70 -8.87
C ARG A 6 -14.76 36.89 -8.50
N HIS A 7 -13.78 37.54 -7.87
CA HIS A 7 -12.47 36.95 -7.53
C HIS A 7 -12.44 36.12 -6.23
N ASN A 8 -13.59 35.92 -5.57
CA ASN A 8 -13.63 35.31 -4.24
C ASN A 8 -13.26 33.80 -4.21
N LYS A 9 -13.35 33.10 -5.35
CA LYS A 9 -13.16 31.65 -5.46
C LYS A 9 -11.93 31.23 -6.26
N ASP A 10 -11.09 32.17 -6.68
CA ASP A 10 -9.93 31.89 -7.53
C ASP A 10 -8.88 31.02 -6.80
N ARG A 11 -8.73 31.24 -5.49
CA ARG A 11 -7.80 30.45 -4.67
C ARG A 11 -8.41 29.11 -4.26
N LYS A 12 -8.04 28.05 -4.98
CA LYS A 12 -8.38 26.67 -4.59
C LYS A 12 -7.53 26.20 -3.39
N VAL A 13 -8.20 25.85 -2.29
CA VAL A 13 -7.55 25.29 -1.09
C VAL A 13 -7.16 23.83 -1.32
N ARG A 14 -5.91 23.61 -1.71
CA ARG A 14 -5.34 22.27 -1.89
C ARG A 14 -3.89 22.26 -1.42
N ARG A 15 -3.47 21.12 -0.86
CA ARG A 15 -2.08 20.93 -0.48
C ARG A 15 -1.27 20.60 -1.71
N LYS A 16 -0.27 21.41 -1.99
CA LYS A 16 0.71 21.14 -3.04
C LYS A 16 1.85 20.29 -2.52
N GLU A 17 2.12 20.28 -1.21
CA GLU A 17 3.27 19.64 -0.56
C GLU A 17 2.87 19.04 0.79
N PRO A 18 3.65 18.09 1.33
CA PRO A 18 3.42 17.58 2.67
C PRO A 18 3.78 18.67 3.68
N LYS A 19 2.92 18.87 4.69
CA LYS A 19 3.20 19.82 5.78
C LYS A 19 4.30 19.35 6.74
N SER A 20 4.58 18.05 6.77
CA SER A 20 5.56 17.47 7.69
C SER A 20 7.01 17.82 7.31
N THR A 21 7.85 17.90 8.33
CA THR A 21 9.30 18.11 8.21
C THR A 21 10.09 16.82 7.90
N ASP A 22 9.44 15.65 7.99
CA ASP A 22 10.03 14.35 7.70
C ASP A 22 10.67 14.29 6.30
N ILE A 23 11.96 13.91 6.27
CA ILE A 23 12.79 13.81 5.08
C ILE A 23 12.30 12.66 4.18
N TYR A 24 11.88 11.53 4.74
CA TYR A 24 11.44 10.37 3.96
C TYR A 24 10.17 10.66 3.17
N LEU A 25 9.21 11.35 3.80
CA LEU A 25 7.97 11.72 3.13
C LEU A 25 8.21 12.73 1.98
N ARG A 26 9.20 13.63 2.15
CA ARG A 26 9.60 14.58 1.11
C ARG A 26 10.30 13.88 -0.05
N LEU A 27 11.18 12.92 0.21
CA LEU A 27 11.83 12.11 -0.82
C LEU A 27 10.80 11.30 -1.62
N LEU A 28 9.87 10.63 -0.92
CA LEU A 28 8.80 9.86 -1.56
C LEU A 28 7.88 10.76 -2.38
N GLY A 29 7.56 11.96 -1.87
CA GLY A 29 6.82 12.98 -2.60
C GLY A 29 7.52 13.44 -3.88
N LYS A 30 8.86 13.62 -3.86
CA LYS A 30 9.65 13.96 -5.07
C LYS A 30 9.61 12.84 -6.10
N LEU A 31 9.78 11.59 -5.69
CA LEU A 31 9.71 10.43 -6.58
C LEU A 31 8.35 10.33 -7.26
N TYR A 32 7.25 10.38 -6.49
CA TYR A 32 5.91 10.27 -7.07
C TYR A 32 5.51 11.49 -7.91
N ARG A 33 6.05 12.69 -7.66
CA ARG A 33 5.89 13.83 -8.59
C ARG A 33 6.56 13.58 -9.93
N PHE A 34 7.77 13.03 -9.90
CA PHE A 34 8.50 12.67 -11.12
C PHE A 34 7.73 11.60 -11.91
N LEU A 35 7.29 10.54 -11.24
CA LEU A 35 6.50 9.48 -11.85
C LEU A 35 5.17 10.01 -12.40
N ASP A 36 4.45 10.85 -11.66
CA ASP A 36 3.17 11.41 -12.08
C ASP A 36 3.26 12.30 -13.33
N CYS A 37 4.38 13.03 -13.47
CA CYS A 37 4.60 13.87 -14.63
C CYS A 37 5.02 13.06 -15.87
N ARG A 38 5.76 11.97 -15.69
CA ARG A 38 6.29 11.14 -16.79
C ARG A 38 5.35 10.02 -17.21
N THR A 39 4.47 9.57 -16.32
CA THR A 39 3.54 8.47 -16.59
C THR A 39 2.10 8.98 -16.58
N ASN A 40 1.30 8.56 -17.56
CA ASN A 40 -0.12 8.93 -17.66
C ASN A 40 -1.04 8.09 -16.75
N SER A 41 -0.50 7.47 -15.69
CA SER A 41 -1.29 6.61 -14.80
C SER A 41 -2.06 7.43 -13.76
N THR A 42 -3.35 7.15 -13.60
CA THR A 42 -4.19 7.79 -12.57
C THR A 42 -3.81 7.35 -11.16
N PHE A 43 -3.18 6.17 -11.03
CA PHE A 43 -2.71 5.64 -9.76
C PHE A 43 -1.68 6.57 -9.09
N ASN A 44 -0.70 7.07 -9.85
CA ASN A 44 0.34 7.94 -9.32
C ASN A 44 -0.23 9.29 -8.84
N LYS A 45 -1.19 9.88 -9.57
CA LYS A 45 -1.96 11.06 -9.14
C LYS A 45 -2.63 10.85 -7.78
N VAL A 46 -3.26 9.70 -7.59
CA VAL A 46 -3.96 9.37 -6.35
C VAL A 46 -2.99 9.15 -5.19
N VAL A 47 -1.89 8.43 -5.41
CA VAL A 47 -0.86 8.19 -4.38
C VAL A 47 -0.24 9.51 -3.94
N LEU A 48 0.16 10.37 -4.88
CA LEU A 48 0.73 11.69 -4.58
C LEU A 48 -0.24 12.54 -3.76
N LYS A 49 -1.51 12.58 -4.15
CA LYS A 49 -2.55 13.31 -3.40
C LYS A 49 -2.70 12.78 -1.98
N ARG A 50 -2.63 11.45 -1.78
CA ARG A 50 -2.72 10.80 -0.46
C ARG A 50 -1.51 11.07 0.43
N LEU A 51 -0.30 11.12 -0.13
CA LEU A 51 0.91 11.46 0.62
C LEU A 51 0.86 12.86 1.25
N PHE A 52 0.22 13.83 0.58
CA PHE A 52 0.08 15.20 1.10
C PHE A 52 -1.06 15.37 2.11
N MET A 53 -1.90 14.35 2.32
CA MET A 53 -3.00 14.39 3.28
C MET A 53 -2.49 14.40 4.74
N SER A 54 -3.25 15.03 5.63
CA SER A 54 -3.00 14.98 7.07
C SER A 54 -3.24 13.57 7.59
N ARG A 55 -2.70 13.27 8.77
CA ARG A 55 -2.93 11.99 9.45
C ARG A 55 -4.42 11.73 9.70
N THR A 56 -5.19 12.75 10.10
CA THR A 56 -6.66 12.66 10.28
C THR A 56 -7.39 12.24 9.01
N ASN A 57 -6.89 12.65 7.85
CA ASN A 57 -7.49 12.32 6.55
C ASN A 57 -6.97 10.99 5.99
N ARG A 58 -6.08 10.30 6.72
CA ARG A 58 -5.55 8.98 6.42
C ARG A 58 -5.91 8.03 7.57
N PRO A 59 -7.18 7.61 7.67
CA PRO A 59 -7.60 6.71 8.74
C PRO A 59 -6.86 5.37 8.64
N PRO A 60 -6.54 4.73 9.79
CA PRO A 60 -5.93 3.41 9.80
C PRO A 60 -6.83 2.39 9.11
N LEU A 61 -6.23 1.47 8.35
CA LEU A 61 -6.93 0.32 7.79
C LEU A 61 -6.60 -0.93 8.59
N SER A 62 -7.62 -1.70 8.92
CA SER A 62 -7.47 -2.95 9.66
C SER A 62 -7.22 -4.13 8.72
N LEU A 63 -6.48 -5.14 9.18
CA LEU A 63 -6.21 -6.35 8.40
C LEU A 63 -7.50 -7.05 7.95
N SER A 64 -8.52 -7.09 8.81
CA SER A 64 -9.82 -7.66 8.47
C SER A 64 -10.46 -6.99 7.26
N ARG A 65 -10.38 -5.66 7.21
CA ARG A 65 -10.96 -4.87 6.12
C ARG A 65 -10.23 -5.11 4.81
N MET A 66 -8.91 -5.26 4.87
CA MET A 66 -8.09 -5.57 3.70
C MET A 66 -8.40 -6.96 3.14
N ILE A 67 -8.45 -7.98 4.00
CA ILE A 67 -8.77 -9.38 3.60
C ILE A 67 -10.14 -9.44 2.92
N ARG A 68 -11.16 -8.79 3.50
CA ARG A 68 -12.51 -8.72 2.90
C ARG A 68 -12.50 -8.05 1.52
N LYS A 69 -11.65 -7.04 1.29
CA LYS A 69 -11.54 -6.35 -0.01
C LYS A 69 -10.76 -7.14 -1.06
N MET A 70 -9.91 -8.07 -0.63
CA MET A 70 -9.17 -8.96 -1.51
C MET A 70 -9.91 -10.24 -1.88
N LYS A 71 -10.81 -10.72 -1.00
CA LYS A 71 -11.72 -11.85 -1.30
C LYS A 71 -12.82 -11.51 -2.34
N LEU A 72 -12.95 -10.25 -2.75
CA LEU A 72 -13.91 -9.86 -3.78
C LEU A 72 -13.51 -10.43 -5.15
N PRO A 73 -14.48 -10.85 -5.98
CA PRO A 73 -14.20 -11.43 -7.29
C PRO A 73 -13.43 -10.46 -8.19
N GLY A 74 -12.48 -10.98 -8.97
CA GLY A 74 -11.66 -10.19 -9.91
C GLY A 74 -10.40 -9.53 -9.32
N ARG A 75 -9.96 -9.96 -8.13
CA ARG A 75 -8.80 -9.38 -7.40
C ARG A 75 -7.74 -10.39 -6.93
N GLU A 76 -7.80 -11.61 -7.43
CA GLU A 76 -7.02 -12.76 -6.93
C GLU A 76 -5.50 -12.60 -7.12
N ASN A 77 -5.07 -11.83 -8.12
CA ASN A 77 -3.66 -11.60 -8.44
C ASN A 77 -3.22 -10.13 -8.31
N LYS A 78 -4.00 -9.29 -7.61
CA LYS A 78 -3.70 -7.86 -7.47
C LYS A 78 -3.03 -7.55 -6.13
N THR A 79 -2.14 -6.56 -6.13
CA THR A 79 -1.45 -6.08 -4.93
C THR A 79 -2.30 -5.09 -4.14
N ALA A 80 -2.36 -5.26 -2.81
CA ALA A 80 -2.94 -4.28 -1.90
C ALA A 80 -1.97 -3.12 -1.69
N VAL A 81 -2.34 -1.90 -2.05
CA VAL A 81 -1.53 -0.71 -1.72
C VAL A 81 -2.30 0.19 -0.77
N VAL A 82 -1.71 0.43 0.40
CA VAL A 82 -2.26 1.31 1.43
C VAL A 82 -1.26 2.42 1.70
N VAL A 83 -1.74 3.66 1.65
CA VAL A 83 -0.96 4.86 1.99
C VAL A 83 -1.45 5.35 3.36
N GLY A 84 -0.94 4.75 4.42
CA GLY A 84 -1.40 5.00 5.79
C GLY A 84 -0.91 3.93 6.75
N THR A 85 -1.47 3.95 7.96
CA THR A 85 -1.19 2.95 9.00
C THR A 85 -2.07 1.71 8.78
N VAL A 86 -1.47 0.53 8.91
CA VAL A 86 -2.20 -0.74 8.95
C VAL A 86 -2.24 -1.21 10.40
N THR A 87 -3.40 -1.70 10.84
CA THR A 87 -3.65 -2.13 12.21
C THR A 87 -3.96 -3.61 12.24
N ASP A 88 -3.33 -4.32 13.19
CA ASP A 88 -3.54 -5.74 13.43
C ASP A 88 -4.89 -5.97 14.14
N ASP A 89 -5.66 -6.94 13.64
CA ASP A 89 -6.91 -7.38 14.25
C ASP A 89 -6.69 -8.77 14.88
N VAL A 90 -6.65 -8.85 16.21
CA VAL A 90 -6.42 -10.10 16.98
C VAL A 90 -7.49 -11.17 16.73
N ARG A 91 -8.65 -10.77 16.20
CA ARG A 91 -9.78 -11.67 15.90
C ARG A 91 -9.53 -12.60 14.73
N ILE A 92 -8.57 -12.29 13.86
CA ILE A 92 -8.25 -13.11 12.69
C ILE A 92 -7.10 -14.03 13.04
N GLN A 93 -7.38 -15.33 13.06
CA GLN A 93 -6.40 -16.36 13.35
C GLN A 93 -5.61 -16.74 12.10
N ASP A 94 -6.27 -16.79 10.94
CA ASP A 94 -5.64 -17.14 9.66
C ASP A 94 -5.57 -15.95 8.71
N VAL A 95 -4.36 -15.43 8.52
CA VAL A 95 -4.06 -14.44 7.49
C VAL A 95 -3.78 -15.20 6.18
N PRO A 96 -4.58 -15.00 5.11
CA PRO A 96 -4.29 -15.65 3.83
C PRO A 96 -2.89 -15.23 3.37
N LYS A 97 -2.10 -16.19 2.87
CA LYS A 97 -0.75 -15.92 2.35
C LYS A 97 -0.83 -14.89 1.23
N LEU A 98 -0.61 -13.64 1.58
CA LEU A 98 -0.44 -12.56 0.63
C LEU A 98 0.84 -12.90 -0.14
N LYS A 99 0.74 -13.19 -1.45
CA LYS A 99 1.89 -13.58 -2.29
C LYS A 99 3.05 -12.56 -2.13
N PRO A 100 4.33 -12.92 -2.35
CA PRO A 100 5.49 -12.04 -2.12
C PRO A 100 5.44 -10.68 -2.84
N HIS A 101 4.56 -10.52 -3.83
CA HIS A 101 4.30 -9.25 -4.53
C HIS A 101 3.22 -8.36 -3.87
N GLN A 102 2.65 -8.81 -2.75
CA GLN A 102 1.65 -8.11 -1.95
C GLN A 102 2.33 -7.40 -0.77
N THR A 103 3.29 -6.54 -1.09
CA THR A 103 3.99 -5.72 -0.10
C THR A 103 3.02 -4.69 0.46
N ILE A 104 2.63 -4.87 1.71
CA ILE A 104 2.03 -3.81 2.51
C ILE A 104 3.18 -2.83 2.76
N CYS A 105 3.15 -1.65 2.13
CA CYS A 105 4.10 -0.58 2.43
C CYS A 105 3.42 0.42 3.38
N PRO A 106 3.30 0.13 4.69
CA PRO A 106 2.88 1.16 5.63
C PRO A 106 3.98 2.21 5.67
N ILE A 107 3.61 3.48 5.58
CA ILE A 107 4.58 4.58 5.71
C ILE A 107 5.06 4.66 7.17
N GLN A 108 4.17 4.31 8.12
CA GLN A 108 4.47 4.20 9.54
C GLN A 108 3.57 3.10 10.13
N GLY A 109 4.15 2.14 10.85
CA GLY A 109 3.48 1.03 11.53
C GLY A 109 4.49 -0.06 11.93
N PRO A 110 4.20 -0.90 12.94
CA PRO A 110 5.06 -2.04 13.24
C PRO A 110 5.18 -2.93 11.99
N GLN A 111 6.41 -3.37 11.69
CA GLN A 111 6.63 -4.42 10.71
C GLN A 111 5.85 -5.65 11.20
N VAL A 112 4.73 -5.99 10.56
CA VAL A 112 4.13 -7.31 10.71
C VAL A 112 5.07 -8.28 9.99
N ARG A 113 6.17 -8.64 10.65
CA ARG A 113 6.93 -9.82 10.27
C ARG A 113 5.97 -10.97 10.53
N ALA A 114 5.51 -11.63 9.47
CA ALA A 114 5.01 -12.98 9.62
C ALA A 114 6.16 -13.76 10.27
N CYS A 115 6.07 -14.00 11.58
CA CYS A 115 6.97 -14.90 12.27
C CYS A 115 6.85 -16.23 11.55
N GLN A 116 7.84 -16.56 10.72
CA GLN A 116 8.05 -17.93 10.28
C GLN A 116 8.61 -18.66 11.51
N GLY A 117 7.73 -19.03 12.44
CA GLY A 117 8.03 -20.10 13.37
C GLY A 117 8.09 -21.41 12.59
N PRO A 118 9.05 -22.30 12.86
CA PRO A 118 9.11 -23.60 12.19
C PRO A 118 7.87 -24.41 12.60
N PRO A 119 7.10 -24.99 11.66
CA PRO A 119 6.17 -26.04 12.04
C PRO A 119 7.00 -27.25 12.45
N CYS A 120 6.92 -27.62 13.72
CA CYS A 120 7.38 -28.90 14.24
C CYS A 120 6.93 -30.02 13.28
N GLN A 121 7.92 -30.82 12.86
CA GLN A 121 7.71 -32.02 12.04
C GLN A 121 6.73 -32.99 12.72
N PRO A 122 6.11 -33.86 11.92
CA PRO A 122 6.41 -35.27 12.11
C PRO A 122 7.00 -35.95 10.85
N ARG A 123 8.09 -36.69 11.10
CA ARG A 123 8.61 -37.90 10.42
C ARG A 123 7.48 -38.79 9.85
N LEU A 124 7.58 -39.62 8.82
CA LEU A 124 8.60 -40.21 7.91
C LEU A 124 7.73 -40.87 6.80
N GLN A 125 8.13 -41.03 5.52
CA GLN A 125 8.73 -42.26 5.00
C GLN A 125 9.00 -42.15 3.48
N LYS A 126 10.23 -42.54 3.10
CA LYS A 126 10.69 -43.18 1.83
C LYS A 126 10.73 -42.30 0.56
N LEU A 127 11.94 -41.95 0.10
CA LEU A 127 12.77 -42.67 -0.91
C LEU A 127 12.12 -42.73 -2.30
N THR A 128 12.48 -41.77 -3.16
CA THR A 128 13.29 -41.99 -4.38
C THR A 128 13.78 -40.64 -4.94
N PRO A 129 15.05 -40.54 -5.39
CA PRO A 129 15.53 -39.42 -6.20
C PRO A 129 15.19 -39.71 -7.67
N PHE A 130 14.83 -38.73 -8.49
CA PHE A 130 15.16 -38.67 -9.93
C PHE A 130 14.42 -37.51 -10.62
N LEU A 131 15.17 -36.81 -11.47
CA LEU A 131 14.75 -35.94 -12.57
C LEU A 131 14.26 -34.51 -12.29
N LEU A 132 15.22 -33.60 -12.22
CA LEU A 132 15.53 -32.62 -13.28
C LEU A 132 14.43 -32.32 -14.35
N ARG A 133 13.91 -31.08 -14.36
CA ARG A 133 13.47 -30.28 -15.54
C ARG A 133 13.15 -28.86 -15.03
N VAL A 134 13.94 -27.81 -15.25
CA VAL A 134 14.31 -27.12 -16.51
C VAL A 134 13.07 -26.65 -17.30
N ILE A 135 12.87 -25.33 -17.26
CA ILE A 135 12.29 -24.44 -18.29
C ILE A 135 10.83 -24.72 -18.71
N LEU A 136 9.92 -23.90 -18.18
CA LEU A 136 9.06 -22.95 -18.92
C LEU A 136 8.39 -21.99 -17.92
#